data_AF-A0A379G9A2-F1
#
_entry.id   AF-A0A379G9A2-F1
#
_cell.length_a   1.000
_cell.length_b   1.000
_cell.length_c   1.000
_cell.angle_alpha   90.00
_cell.angle_beta   90.00
_cell.angle_gamma   90.00
#
_symmetry.space_group_name_H-M   'P 1'
#
loop_
_entity.id
_entity.type
_entity.pdbx_description
1 polymer ?
#
loop_
_entity_poly.entity_id
_entity_poly.type
_entity_poly.pdbx_seq_one_letter_code
_entity_poly.pdbx_strand_id
1 'polypeptide(L)'
;MTTKQLNKALEIVRLDGVQFNTPNGVAKIYGYGFYVVGKGYLQFNTDVIPYTPCGGKETLESIVQAGGFLNYNNITFVQPIK
;
A
#
# COMPACT_ATOMS: atom_id res chain seq x y z
N MET A 1 -14.02 6.79 -5.33
CA MET A 1 -12.95 7.48 -4.58
C MET A 1 -12.11 8.23 -5.59
N THR A 2 -11.84 9.52 -5.38
CA THR A 2 -10.99 10.33 -6.26
C THR A 2 -9.53 10.25 -5.81
N THR A 3 -8.58 10.61 -6.68
CA THR A 3 -7.14 10.70 -6.32
C THR A 3 -6.90 11.63 -5.13
N LYS A 4 -7.61 12.77 -5.06
CA LYS A 4 -7.48 13.71 -3.94
C LYS A 4 -7.99 13.10 -2.62
N GLN A 5 -9.05 12.29 -2.66
CA GLN A 5 -9.53 11.54 -1.50
C GLN A 5 -8.54 10.46 -1.08
N LEU A 6 -7.89 9.78 -2.05
CA LEU A 6 -6.80 8.85 -1.77
C LEU A 6 -5.68 9.52 -1.00
N ASN A 7 -5.06 10.55 -1.56
CA ASN A 7 -3.86 11.14 -0.98
C ASN A 7 -4.10 11.68 0.43
N LYS A 8 -5.32 12.12 0.74
CA LYS A 8 -5.72 12.55 2.10
C LYS A 8 -5.89 11.40 3.10
N ALA A 9 -6.14 10.19 2.63
CA ALA A 9 -6.45 9.03 3.46
C ALA A 9 -5.27 8.05 3.60
N LEU A 10 -4.12 8.35 2.99
CA LEU A 10 -2.93 7.49 3.08
C LEU A 10 -2.32 7.55 4.48
N GLU A 11 -2.23 6.38 5.10
CA GLU A 11 -1.46 6.16 6.32
C GLU A 11 -0.22 5.34 5.99
N ILE A 12 0.94 5.77 6.48
CA ILE A 12 2.18 4.99 6.37
C ILE A 12 2.22 4.04 7.56
N VAL A 13 2.19 2.75 7.30
CA VAL A 13 2.15 1.71 8.33
C VAL A 13 3.33 0.77 8.19
N ARG A 14 3.80 0.23 9.33
CA ARG A 14 4.82 -0.81 9.35
C ARG A 14 4.17 -2.16 9.03
N LEU A 15 4.79 -2.92 8.13
CA LEU A 15 4.50 -4.33 7.94
C LEU A 15 5.60 -5.12 8.65
N ASP A 16 5.23 -5.88 9.67
CA ASP A 16 6.15 -6.72 10.42
C ASP A 16 5.74 -8.19 10.32
N GLY A 17 5.98 -8.75 9.14
CA GLY A 17 5.62 -10.12 8.86
C GLY A 17 4.13 -10.33 8.59
N VAL A 18 3.45 -9.28 8.11
CA VAL A 18 2.02 -9.32 7.73
C VAL A 18 1.84 -10.24 6.52
N GLN A 19 0.79 -11.05 6.54
CA GLN A 19 0.58 -12.07 5.52
C GLN A 19 -0.51 -11.68 4.52
N PHE A 20 -0.28 -11.98 3.25
CA PHE A 20 -1.22 -11.75 2.15
C PHE A 20 -1.36 -12.99 1.28
N ASN A 21 -2.59 -13.26 0.82
CA ASN A 21 -2.84 -14.28 -0.20
C ASN A 21 -2.29 -13.82 -1.54
N THR A 22 -1.62 -14.75 -2.23
CA THR A 22 -1.14 -14.60 -3.60
C THR A 22 -1.63 -15.78 -4.43
N PRO A 23 -1.60 -15.71 -5.77
CA PRO A 23 -2.02 -16.83 -6.61
C PRO A 23 -1.29 -18.16 -6.32
N ASN A 24 -0.05 -18.10 -5.81
CA ASN A 24 0.81 -19.27 -5.60
C ASN A 24 1.03 -19.62 -4.11
N GLY A 25 0.27 -19.01 -3.19
CA GLY A 25 0.41 -19.25 -1.75
C GLY A 25 0.35 -17.99 -0.92
N VAL A 26 1.06 -17.96 0.22
CA VAL A 26 1.05 -16.84 1.16
C VAL A 26 2.39 -16.09 1.10
N ALA A 27 2.32 -14.78 0.86
CA ALA A 27 3.46 -13.90 0.98
C ALA A 27 3.50 -13.27 2.37
N LYS A 28 4.69 -13.27 2.99
CA LYS A 28 4.96 -12.61 4.27
C LYS A 28 5.78 -11.36 4.02
N ILE A 29 5.21 -10.20 4.32
CA ILE A 29 5.76 -8.90 3.94
C ILE A 29 6.35 -8.17 5.15
N TYR A 30 7.51 -7.56 4.94
CA TYR A 30 8.23 -6.76 5.92
C TYR A 30 8.53 -5.37 5.34
N GLY A 31 8.63 -4.36 6.20
CA GLY A 31 8.98 -3.00 5.82
C GLY A 31 7.84 -2.03 6.10
N TYR A 32 7.53 -1.18 5.12
CA TYR A 32 6.47 -0.17 5.22
C TYR A 32 5.64 -0.13 3.95
N GLY A 33 4.39 0.28 4.07
CA GLY A 33 3.47 0.46 2.96
C GLY A 33 2.38 1.47 3.29
N PHE A 34 1.53 1.75 2.32
CA PHE A 34 0.35 2.59 2.53
C PHE A 34 -0.86 1.77 2.95
N TYR A 35 -1.65 2.32 3.86
CA TYR A 35 -2.92 1.79 4.32
C TYR A 35 -4.00 2.86 4.21
N VAL A 36 -5.23 2.44 3.90
CA VAL A 36 -6.40 3.31 3.94
C VAL A 36 -7.45 2.66 4.84
N VAL A 37 -7.84 3.37 5.90
CA VAL A 37 -8.83 2.91 6.88
C VAL A 37 -10.12 2.49 6.19
N GLY A 38 -10.60 1.28 6.52
CA GLY A 38 -11.79 0.69 5.92
C GLY A 38 -11.61 0.14 4.50
N LYS A 39 -10.41 0.22 3.91
CA LYS A 39 -10.12 -0.29 2.55
C LYS A 39 -9.01 -1.34 2.52
N GLY A 40 -7.92 -1.15 3.26
CA GLY A 40 -6.80 -2.08 3.31
C GLY A 40 -5.47 -1.47 2.88
N TYR A 41 -4.50 -2.34 2.60
CA TYR A 41 -3.18 -1.93 2.13
C TYR A 41 -3.22 -1.61 0.64
N LEU A 42 -2.55 -0.52 0.26
CA LEU A 42 -2.46 -0.09 -1.13
C LEU A 42 -1.66 -1.09 -1.96
N GLN A 43 -2.20 -1.45 -3.12
CA GLN A 43 -1.58 -2.34 -4.10
C GLN A 43 -1.83 -1.77 -5.50
N PHE A 44 -0.89 -1.94 -6.44
CA PHE A 44 -1.16 -1.63 -7.84
C PHE A 44 -1.77 -2.83 -8.56
N ASN A 45 -2.60 -2.57 -9.57
CA ASN A 45 -3.30 -3.64 -10.31
C ASN A 45 -2.36 -4.65 -10.99
N THR A 46 -1.08 -4.30 -11.19
CA THR A 46 -0.05 -5.17 -11.76
C THR A 46 0.64 -6.06 -10.74
N ASP A 47 0.47 -5.76 -9.45
CA ASP A 47 1.20 -6.41 -8.36
C ASP A 47 0.34 -7.49 -7.71
N VAL A 48 0.97 -8.40 -6.99
CA VAL A 48 0.31 -9.49 -6.23
C VAL A 48 0.38 -9.30 -4.71
N ILE A 49 1.06 -8.24 -4.26
CA ILE A 49 1.28 -7.88 -2.85
C ILE A 49 1.15 -6.36 -2.70
N PRO A 50 1.00 -5.83 -1.47
CA PRO A 50 1.00 -4.39 -1.24
C PRO A 50 2.25 -3.70 -1.80
N TYR A 51 2.09 -2.42 -2.13
CA TYR A 51 3.21 -1.58 -2.51
C TYR A 51 4.12 -1.33 -1.30
N THR A 52 5.30 -1.97 -1.31
CA THR A 52 6.33 -1.86 -0.28
C THR A 52 7.67 -1.50 -0.92
N PRO A 53 7.99 -0.22 -1.11
CA PRO A 53 9.21 0.19 -1.79
C PRO A 53 10.46 -0.16 -0.99
N CYS A 54 11.56 -0.49 -1.68
CA CYS A 54 12.83 -0.85 -1.05
C CYS A 54 13.40 0.25 -0.14
N GLY A 55 13.17 1.53 -0.47
CA GLY A 55 13.56 2.66 0.40
C GLY A 55 12.66 2.86 1.63
N GLY A 56 11.69 1.96 1.85
CA GLY A 56 10.91 1.86 3.07
C GLY A 56 10.13 3.12 3.41
N LYS A 57 10.12 3.48 4.69
CA LYS A 57 9.33 4.60 5.23
C LYS A 57 9.68 5.94 4.57
N GLU A 58 10.96 6.22 4.34
CA GLU A 58 11.43 7.49 3.77
C GLU A 58 10.89 7.70 2.35
N THR A 59 10.85 6.64 1.53
CA THR A 59 10.26 6.72 0.19
C THR A 59 8.76 7.04 0.24
N LEU A 60 8.04 6.42 1.17
CA LEU A 60 6.60 6.66 1.34
C LEU A 60 6.33 8.09 1.82
N GLU A 61 7.12 8.60 2.76
CA GLU A 61 7.03 9.99 3.22
C GLU A 61 7.34 10.98 2.10
N SER A 62 8.36 10.71 1.28
CA SER A 62 8.68 11.53 0.10
C SER A 62 7.53 11.58 -0.89
N ILE A 63 6.85 10.45 -1.15
CA ILE A 63 5.65 10.41 -2.02
C ILE A 63 4.53 11.29 -1.45
N VAL A 64 4.26 11.21 -0.15
CA VAL A 64 3.23 12.03 0.49
C VAL A 64 3.59 13.52 0.44
N GLN A 65 4.86 13.86 0.72
CA GLN A 65 5.37 15.24 0.64
C GLN A 65 5.30 15.81 -0.77
N ALA A 66 5.48 14.99 -1.80
CA ALA A 66 5.32 15.38 -3.21
C ALA A 66 3.85 15.54 -3.64
N GLY A 67 2.87 15.34 -2.73
CA GLY A 67 1.45 15.48 -2.99
C GLY A 67 0.69 14.17 -3.21
N GLY A 68 1.36 13.02 -3.06
CA GLY A 68 0.79 11.68 -3.18
C GLY A 68 0.73 11.17 -4.61
N PHE A 69 -0.27 10.31 -4.90
CA PHE A 69 -0.43 9.70 -6.22
C PHE A 69 -1.05 10.65 -7.24
N LEU A 70 -0.71 10.46 -8.52
CA LEU A 70 -1.27 11.21 -9.64
C LEU A 70 -2.63 10.68 -10.08
N ASN A 71 -2.88 9.37 -9.92
CA ASN A 71 -4.12 8.72 -10.35
C ASN A 71 -4.51 7.55 -9.44
N TYR A 72 -5.81 7.42 -9.17
CA TYR A 72 -6.41 6.32 -8.43
C TYR A 72 -6.70 5.07 -9.30
N ASN A 73 -6.82 5.21 -10.63
CA ASN A 73 -7.38 4.14 -11.48
C ASN A 73 -6.61 2.80 -11.44
N ASN A 74 -5.31 2.84 -11.18
CA ASN A 74 -4.46 1.64 -11.15
C ASN A 74 -4.20 1.13 -9.73
N ILE A 75 -4.94 1.65 -8.74
CA ILE A 75 -4.78 1.34 -7.33
C ILE A 75 -5.96 0.49 -6.87
N THR A 76 -5.62 -0.65 -6.26
CA THR A 76 -6.53 -1.52 -5.53
C THR A 76 -6.10 -1.60 -4.06
N PHE A 77 -6.90 -2.29 -3.25
CA PHE A 77 -6.61 -2.51 -1.84
C PHE A 77 -6.69 -4.00 -1.51
N VAL A 78 -5.73 -4.46 -0.72
CA VAL A 78 -5.65 -5.84 -0.28
C VAL A 78 -5.71 -5.92 1.24
N GLN A 79 -6.44 -6.92 1.72
CA GLN A 79 -6.57 -7.22 3.14
C GLN A 79 -5.51 -8.23 3.55
N PRO A 80 -4.89 -8.07 4.73
CA PRO A 80 -4.04 -9.10 5.27
C PRO A 80 -4.89 -10.30 5.70
N ILE A 81 -4.27 -11.48 5.74
CA ILE A 81 -4.88 -12.68 6.33
C ILE A 81 -4.46 -12.88 7.79
N LYS A 82 -3.31 -12.29 8.19
CA LYS A 82 -2.74 -12.36 9.53
C LYS A 82 -1.75 -11.23 9.77
#